data_AF-A0A819Z9R3-F1
#
_entry.id   AF-A0A819Z9R3-F1
#
_cell.length_a   1.000
_cell.length_b   1.000
_cell.length_c   1.000
_cell.angle_alpha   90.00
_cell.angle_beta   90.00
_cell.angle_gamma   90.00
#
_symmetry.space_group_name_H-M   'P 1'
#
loop_
_entity.id
_entity.type
_entity.pdbx_description
1 polymer ?
#
loop_
_entity_poly.entity_id
_entity_poly.type
_entity_poly.pdbx_seq_one_letter_code
_entity_poly.pdbx_strand_id
1 'polypeptide(L)' 'LNMFVVDSGNHRIQLFCANNRTGITLVGTGIAGNSSMQLNGPRSIAFDTNMNMYVADTLNGRVQKFLKV' A
#
# COMPACT_ATOMS: atom_id res chain seq x y z
N LEU A 1 -10.76 -15.07 2.94
CA LEU A 1 -10.69 -13.63 3.19
C LEU A 1 -9.48 -13.07 2.44
N ASN A 2 -9.64 -11.95 1.74
CA ASN A 2 -8.49 -11.22 1.20
C ASN A 2 -7.93 -10.30 2.28
N MET A 3 -6.61 -10.19 2.37
CA MET A 3 -5.93 -9.38 3.39
C MET A 3 -5.00 -8.37 2.74
N PHE A 4 -5.12 -7.12 3.14
CA PHE A 4 -4.15 -6.07 2.80
C PHE A 4 -3.16 -5.91 3.94
N VAL A 5 -1.87 -5.85 3.62
CA VAL A 5 -0.79 -5.74 4.60
C VAL A 5 0.03 -4.49 4.30
N VAL A 6 0.13 -3.61 5.29
CA VAL A 6 1.02 -2.44 5.25
C VAL A 6 2.41 -2.89 5.68
N ASP A 7 3.23 -3.29 4.71
CA ASP A 7 4.57 -3.83 4.90
C ASP A 7 5.58 -2.68 5.03
N SER A 8 5.46 -1.96 6.16
CA SER A 8 6.05 -0.64 6.40
C SER A 8 7.56 -0.60 6.17
N GLY A 9 8.29 -1.60 6.67
CA GLY A 9 9.75 -1.71 6.57
C GLY A 9 10.24 -2.04 5.15
N ASN A 10 9.35 -2.58 4.31
CA ASN A 10 9.62 -2.84 2.89
C ASN A 10 8.95 -1.79 1.99
N HIS A 11 8.45 -0.67 2.53
CA HIS A 11 7.96 0.46 1.74
C HIS A 11 6.90 0.07 0.68
N ARG A 12 5.99 -0.85 1.02
CA ARG A 12 4.97 -1.37 0.10
C ARG A 12 3.68 -1.78 0.80
N ILE A 13 2.61 -1.91 0.02
CA ILE A 13 1.34 -2.53 0.43
C ILE A 13 1.19 -3.84 -0.33
N GLN A 14 0.88 -4.93 0.38
CA GLN A 14 0.67 -6.24 -0.22
C GLN A 14 -0.80 -6.67 -0.13
N LEU A 15 -1.28 -7.37 -1.15
CA LEU A 15 -2.55 -8.08 -1.15
C LEU A 15 -2.30 -9.59 -1.10
N PHE A 16 -2.89 -10.24 -0.10
CA PHE A 16 -2.97 -11.69 0.01
C PHE A 16 -4.39 -12.12 -0.32
N CYS A 17 -4.57 -12.77 -1.48
CA CYS A 17 -5.85 -13.38 -1.81
C CYS A 17 -6.15 -14.56 -0.88
N ALA A 18 -7.43 -14.85 -0.69
CA ALA A 18 -7.86 -15.96 0.16
C ALA A 18 -7.11 -17.25 -0.20
N ASN A 19 -6.52 -17.89 0.81
CA ASN A 19 -5.75 -19.14 0.72
C ASN A 19 -4.40 -19.05 -0.03
N ASN A 20 -3.97 -17.87 -0.49
CA ASN A 20 -2.63 -17.69 -1.05
C ASN A 20 -1.61 -17.46 0.05
N ARG A 21 -0.46 -18.14 -0.04
CA ARG A 21 0.67 -17.97 0.89
C ARG A 21 1.64 -16.86 0.47
N THR A 22 1.50 -16.37 -0.75
CA THR A 22 2.31 -15.32 -1.35
C THR A 22 1.44 -14.11 -1.63
N GLY A 23 1.94 -12.94 -1.20
CA GLY A 23 1.32 -11.65 -1.47
C GLY A 23 1.75 -11.11 -2.82
N ILE A 24 0.90 -10.27 -3.42
CA ILE A 24 1.27 -9.42 -4.54
C ILE A 24 1.51 -8.00 -4.02
N THR A 25 2.58 -7.36 -4.49
CA THR A 25 2.79 -5.93 -4.23
C THR A 25 1.75 -5.15 -5.03
N LEU A 26 0.85 -4.48 -4.33
CA LEU A 26 -0.22 -3.71 -4.93
C LEU A 26 0.19 -2.24 -5.13
N VAL A 27 0.93 -1.69 -4.16
CA VAL A 27 1.42 -0.31 -4.17
C VAL A 27 2.84 -0.27 -3.57
N GLY A 28 3.69 0.61 -4.08
CA GLY A 28 5.09 0.73 -3.65
C GLY A 28 6.00 -0.17 -4.47
N THR A 29 7.31 0.11 -4.41
CA THR A 29 8.33 -0.61 -5.20
C THR A 29 9.23 -1.50 -4.37
N GLY A 30 9.03 -1.58 -3.05
CA GLY A 30 9.96 -2.27 -2.15
C GLY A 30 11.12 -1.39 -1.68
N ILE A 31 11.26 -0.18 -2.21
CA ILE A 31 12.37 0.75 -1.97
C ILE A 31 11.80 2.08 -1.49
N ALA A 32 12.37 2.63 -0.42
CA ALA A 32 12.01 3.95 0.08
C ALA A 32 12.16 5.03 -1.02
N GLY A 33 11.15 5.90 -1.15
CA GLY A 33 11.23 7.06 -2.03
C GLY A 33 9.96 7.89 -2.01
N ASN A 34 9.96 9.00 -2.75
CA ASN A 34 8.88 9.98 -2.78
C ASN A 34 8.27 10.18 -4.18
N SER A 35 8.66 9.36 -5.16
CA SER A 35 8.00 9.32 -6.47
C SER A 35 6.54 8.88 -6.35
N SER A 36 5.74 9.05 -7.42
CA SER A 36 4.30 8.72 -7.45
C SER A 36 3.98 7.25 -7.16
N MET A 37 4.91 6.34 -7.47
CA MET A 37 4.74 4.90 -7.23
C MET A 37 5.59 4.39 -6.04
N GLN A 38 6.34 5.27 -5.38
CA GLN A 38 7.14 4.93 -4.22
C GLN A 38 6.42 5.33 -2.92
N LEU A 39 6.77 4.62 -1.86
CA LEU A 39 6.35 4.91 -0.49
C LEU A 39 7.59 5.03 0.38
N ASN A 40 7.42 5.63 1.54
CA ASN A 40 8.42 5.74 2.58
C ASN A 40 7.77 5.55 3.95
N GLY A 41 7.88 4.33 4.50
CA GLY A 41 7.29 3.98 5.79
C GLY A 41 5.78 4.21 5.84
N PRO A 42 4.98 3.61 4.94
CA PRO A 42 3.53 3.70 5.02
C PRO A 42 3.05 3.08 6.33
N ARG A 43 2.02 3.64 6.97
CA ARG A 43 1.52 3.11 8.27
C ARG A 43 0.08 2.65 8.29
N SER A 44 -0.74 3.13 7.36
CA SER A 44 -2.16 2.80 7.31
C SER A 44 -2.70 2.91 5.90
N ILE A 45 -3.80 2.20 5.66
CA ILE A 45 -4.60 2.28 4.45
C ILE A 45 -6.09 2.42 4.79
N ALA A 46 -6.83 3.08 3.91
CA ALA A 46 -8.28 3.12 3.93
C ALA A 46 -8.82 2.99 2.50
N PHE A 47 -10.06 2.52 2.36
CA PHE A 47 -10.75 2.44 1.09
C PHE A 47 -11.99 3.33 1.10
N ASP A 48 -12.29 3.95 -0.03
CA ASP A 48 -13.61 4.54 -0.26
C ASP A 48 -14.57 3.52 -0.92
N THR A 49 -15.84 3.90 -1.07
CA THR A 49 -16.88 3.06 -1.67
C THR A 49 -16.65 2.73 -3.15
N ASN A 50 -15.74 3.44 -3.82
CA ASN A 50 -15.33 3.18 -5.19
C ASN A 50 -14.07 2.33 -5.29
N MET A 51 -13.64 1.72 -4.17
CA MET A 51 -12.42 0.90 -4.08
C MET A 51 -11.14 1.68 -4.45
N ASN A 52 -11.12 3.00 -4.21
CA ASN A 52 -9.84 3.72 -4.22
C ASN A 52 -9.13 3.53 -2.88
N MET A 53 -7.84 3.25 -2.92
CA MET A 53 -7.00 3.12 -1.72
C MET A 53 -6.35 4.45 -1.38
N TYR A 54 -6.39 4.82 -0.11
CA TYR A 54 -5.66 5.94 0.47
C TYR A 54 -4.57 5.38 1.36
N VAL A 55 -3.33 5.78 1.12
CA VAL A 55 -2.15 5.30 1.86
C VAL A 55 -1.55 6.47 2.63
N ALA A 56 -1.39 6.29 3.95
CA ALA A 56 -0.65 7.22 4.80
C ALA A 56 0.86 7.00 4.64
N ASP A 57 1.46 7.69 3.68
CA ASP A 57 2.89 7.65 3.32
C ASP A 57 3.71 8.48 4.33
N THR A 58 3.85 7.94 5.54
CA THR A 58 4.06 8.72 6.76
C THR A 58 5.41 9.44 6.78
N LEU A 59 6.50 8.80 6.35
CA LEU A 59 7.82 9.45 6.38
C LEU A 59 7.99 10.48 5.26
N ASN A 60 7.13 10.45 4.24
CA ASN A 60 7.04 11.51 3.24
C ASN A 60 6.05 12.63 3.64
N GLY A 61 5.36 12.52 4.78
CA GLY A 61 4.43 13.53 5.26
C GLY A 61 3.22 13.77 4.35
N ARG A 62 2.77 12.74 3.61
CA ARG A 62 1.68 12.86 2.64
C ARG A 62 0.68 11.71 2.71
N VAL A 63 -0.49 11.91 2.11
CA VAL A 63 -1.44 10.84 1.79
C VAL A 63 -1.48 10.68 0.27
N GLN A 64 -1.35 9.45 -0.21
CA GLN A 64 -1.47 9.13 -1.64
C GLN A 64 -2.77 8.36 -1.91
N LYS A 65 -3.43 8.68 -3.03
CA LYS A 65 -4.65 8.01 -3.49
C LYS A 65 -4.33 7.17 -4.73
N PHE A 66 -4.70 5.90 -4.71
CA PHE A 66 -4.57 4.96 -5.82
C PHE A 66 -5.96 4.55 -6.29
N LEU A 67 -6.19 4.62 -7.61
CA LEU A 67 -7.50 4.39 -8.20
C LEU A 67 -7.68 2.91 -8.56
N LYS A 68 -8.82 2.34 -8.19
CA LYS A 68 -9.26 0.99 -8.60
C LYS A 68 -8.17 -0.09 -8.42
N VAL A 69 -7.69 -0.21 -7.18
CA VAL A 69 -6.67 -1.18 -6.77
C VAL A 69 -7.30 -2.48 -6.28
#